data_AF-A0A9W2Z5P7-F1
#
_entry.id   AF-A0A9W2Z5P7-F1
#
_cell.length_a   1.000
_cell.length_b   1.000
_cell.length_c   1.000
_cell.angle_alpha   90.00
_cell.angle_beta   90.00
_cell.angle_gamma   90.00
#
_symmetry.space_group_name_H-M   'P 1'
#
loop_
_entity.id
_entity.type
_entity.pdbx_description
1 polymer ?
#
loop_
_entity_poly.entity_id
_entity_poly.type
_entity_poly.pdbx_seq_one_letter_code
_entity_poly.pdbx_strand_id
1 'polypeptide(L)'
;MILKPRTFFRAIVALFLFSVISYYLQVVKHMNMVDSRFIDRSHGFNQFMLENITNLVAEGKPSSAGVTISLDVLCSQRLFVFCDNEEYQFNFRDIRNRITSEREKGLQKSGNASKSFELFSSQTYNSDLSSGGAEGISSDSTADPYFRINEKLQSGKPVSIHVINPQKWLINDWNRFRCPVNACVYSLGDVSEETDVVLVHGVKLDEGLLPPKRWPGQLYVMYGRESPLHYGGALVEETSSWRYAFNLTSTYRQDSDIFWPYGGLKYSDWTANRSPELERKAQNKTRMVAWLVSNCRAPSLRAEYVAEMKKYVEVDIYGHCGSTSDCPGNDKGVCMDSLLENYKFYLAFENSMCPDYITEKFFKVFHRKLNIVPVVRGGADYDRLLPTGSFINAAWFRTAKDLAVYLKSMSDTTYLTYLHNSQKFRESRSLFVLCRVCDAIILQKTAPKIYDIQTWLQQPCPVPKFS
;
A
#
# COMPACT_ATOMS: atom_id res chain seq x y z
N MET A 1 -20.58 -13.49 36.63
CA MET A 1 -19.95 -14.82 36.70
C MET A 1 -18.84 -14.84 35.66
N ILE A 2 -17.57 -14.88 36.09
CA ILE A 2 -16.41 -14.82 35.19
C ILE A 2 -16.38 -16.09 34.35
N LEU A 3 -16.54 -15.97 33.03
CA LEU A 3 -16.35 -17.09 32.11
C LEU A 3 -14.94 -17.65 32.30
N LYS A 4 -14.82 -18.95 32.58
CA LYS A 4 -13.51 -19.59 32.75
C LYS A 4 -12.66 -19.32 31.48
N PRO A 5 -11.38 -18.93 31.61
CA PRO A 5 -10.53 -18.47 30.50
C PRO A 5 -10.50 -19.41 29.27
N ARG A 6 -10.69 -20.72 29.50
CA ARG A 6 -10.76 -21.73 28.43
C ARG A 6 -12.00 -21.62 27.55
N THR A 7 -13.13 -21.19 28.10
CA THR A 7 -14.40 -21.07 27.36
C THR A 7 -14.39 -19.80 26.50
N PHE A 8 -13.85 -18.70 27.04
CA PHE A 8 -13.62 -17.45 26.31
C PHE A 8 -12.61 -17.62 25.17
N PHE A 9 -11.53 -18.35 25.41
CA PHE A 9 -10.53 -18.66 24.39
C PHE A 9 -11.09 -19.53 23.25
N ARG A 10 -11.96 -20.51 23.55
CA ARG A 10 -12.64 -21.31 22.53
C ARG A 10 -13.61 -20.49 21.68
N ALA A 11 -14.30 -19.51 22.28
CA ALA A 11 -15.16 -18.58 21.55
C ALA A 11 -14.36 -17.68 20.60
N ILE A 12 -13.20 -17.17 21.03
CA ILE A 12 -12.29 -16.37 20.18
C ILE A 12 -11.71 -17.21 19.04
N VAL A 13 -11.29 -18.44 19.30
CA VAL A 13 -10.77 -19.35 18.27
C VAL A 13 -11.85 -19.72 17.26
N ALA A 14 -13.10 -19.92 17.71
CA ALA A 14 -14.24 -20.16 16.83
C ALA A 14 -14.57 -18.94 15.95
N LEU A 15 -14.54 -17.73 16.51
CA LEU A 15 -14.73 -16.47 15.78
C LEU A 15 -13.61 -16.20 14.77
N PHE A 16 -12.37 -16.59 15.10
CA PHE A 16 -11.22 -16.50 14.20
C PHE A 16 -11.31 -17.52 13.04
N LEU A 17 -11.70 -18.76 13.32
CA LEU A 17 -11.94 -19.76 12.27
C LEU A 17 -13.13 -19.36 11.37
N PHE A 18 -14.18 -18.76 11.96
CA PHE A 18 -15.32 -18.19 11.25
C PHE A 18 -14.95 -17.06 10.28
N SER A 19 -14.06 -16.14 10.68
CA SER A 19 -13.65 -15.02 9.82
C SER A 19 -12.75 -15.48 8.66
N VAL A 20 -11.86 -16.44 8.91
CA VAL A 20 -10.99 -17.03 7.90
C VAL A 20 -11.81 -17.83 6.88
N ILE A 21 -12.77 -18.65 7.34
CA ILE A 21 -13.62 -19.47 6.46
C ILE A 21 -14.58 -18.60 5.65
N SER A 22 -15.20 -17.58 6.27
CA SER A 22 -16.10 -16.65 5.56
C SER A 22 -15.36 -15.86 4.47
N TYR A 23 -14.14 -15.39 4.78
CA TYR A 23 -13.29 -14.71 3.81
C TYR A 23 -12.89 -15.64 2.66
N TYR A 24 -12.49 -16.88 2.97
CA TYR A 24 -12.13 -17.88 1.96
C TYR A 24 -13.32 -18.22 1.05
N LEU A 25 -14.51 -18.39 1.60
CA LEU A 25 -15.74 -18.67 0.82
C LEU A 25 -16.17 -17.47 -0.04
N GLN A 26 -15.96 -16.23 0.42
CA GLN A 26 -16.20 -15.02 -0.37
C GLN A 26 -15.25 -14.90 -1.56
N VAL A 27 -13.97 -15.21 -1.34
CA VAL A 27 -12.94 -15.23 -2.40
C VAL A 27 -13.26 -16.32 -3.44
N VAL A 28 -13.65 -17.52 -2.98
CA VAL A 28 -13.97 -18.64 -3.87
C VAL A 28 -15.28 -18.40 -4.67
N LYS A 29 -16.27 -17.70 -4.10
CA LYS A 29 -17.49 -17.27 -4.81
C LYS A 29 -17.19 -16.28 -5.93
N HIS A 30 -16.23 -15.37 -5.74
CA HIS A 30 -15.80 -14.44 -6.79
C HIS A 30 -15.03 -15.15 -7.94
N MET A 31 -14.58 -16.38 -7.72
CA MET A 31 -13.85 -17.19 -8.70
C MET A 31 -14.70 -18.28 -9.40
N ASN A 32 -16.01 -18.38 -9.16
CA ASN A 32 -16.94 -19.34 -9.80
C ASN A 32 -16.56 -20.83 -9.65
N MET A 33 -16.05 -21.28 -8.49
CA MET A 33 -15.51 -22.64 -8.33
C MET A 33 -16.35 -23.64 -7.48
N VAL A 34 -17.61 -23.37 -7.09
CA VAL A 34 -18.41 -24.29 -6.22
C VAL A 34 -19.91 -24.38 -6.59
N ASP A 35 -20.49 -25.59 -6.53
CA ASP A 35 -21.92 -25.93 -6.77
C ASP A 35 -22.87 -25.34 -5.69
N SER A 36 -24.03 -24.83 -6.11
CA SER A 36 -25.06 -24.20 -5.27
C SER A 36 -25.60 -25.10 -4.15
N ARG A 37 -25.58 -26.43 -4.33
CA ARG A 37 -26.03 -27.38 -3.29
C ARG A 37 -25.10 -27.48 -2.07
N PHE A 38 -23.85 -27.03 -2.21
CA PHE A 38 -22.89 -26.96 -1.09
C PHE A 38 -23.15 -25.73 -0.20
N ILE A 39 -23.74 -24.67 -0.79
CA ILE A 39 -24.10 -23.43 -0.09
C ILE A 39 -25.32 -23.64 0.81
N ASP A 40 -26.31 -24.42 0.38
CA ASP A 40 -27.51 -24.68 1.19
C ASP A 40 -27.23 -25.51 2.46
N ARG A 41 -26.27 -26.46 2.39
CA ARG A 41 -25.82 -27.21 3.59
C ARG A 41 -25.00 -26.34 4.54
N SER A 42 -24.21 -25.43 4.00
CA SER A 42 -23.47 -24.41 4.76
C SER A 42 -24.43 -23.46 5.48
N HIS A 43 -25.49 -22.99 4.81
CA HIS A 43 -26.51 -22.15 5.44
C HIS A 43 -27.27 -22.87 6.57
N GLY A 44 -27.63 -24.15 6.39
CA GLY A 44 -28.24 -24.96 7.45
C GLY A 44 -27.34 -25.16 8.67
N PHE A 45 -26.03 -25.36 8.46
CA PHE A 45 -25.05 -25.48 9.54
C PHE A 45 -24.79 -24.13 10.25
N ASN A 46 -24.81 -23.02 9.50
CA ASN A 46 -24.68 -21.67 10.03
C ASN A 46 -25.87 -21.28 10.92
N GLN A 47 -27.09 -21.66 10.54
CA GLN A 47 -28.30 -21.39 11.31
C GLN A 47 -28.33 -22.21 12.61
N PHE A 48 -27.95 -23.49 12.56
CA PHE A 48 -27.81 -24.36 13.74
C PHE A 48 -26.74 -23.86 14.74
N MET A 49 -25.62 -23.31 14.23
CA MET A 49 -24.55 -22.77 15.08
C MET A 49 -24.90 -21.40 15.66
N LEU A 50 -25.57 -20.52 14.90
CA LEU A 50 -26.09 -19.26 15.42
C LEU A 50 -27.13 -19.50 16.51
N GLU A 51 -28.08 -20.42 16.30
CA GLU A 51 -29.09 -20.77 17.31
C GLU A 51 -28.45 -21.31 18.60
N ASN A 52 -27.41 -22.15 18.50
CA ASN A 52 -26.68 -22.65 19.66
C ASN A 52 -25.80 -21.59 20.36
N ILE A 53 -25.20 -20.65 19.62
CA ILE A 53 -24.43 -19.53 20.19
C ILE A 53 -25.35 -18.51 20.85
N THR A 54 -26.49 -18.19 20.23
CA THR A 54 -27.50 -17.31 20.82
C THR A 54 -28.12 -17.93 22.07
N ASN A 55 -28.33 -19.25 22.11
CA ASN A 55 -28.77 -19.97 23.31
C ASN A 55 -27.69 -20.00 24.41
N LEU A 56 -26.40 -20.17 24.06
CA LEU A 56 -25.27 -20.07 25.00
C LEU A 56 -25.09 -18.66 25.59
N VAL A 57 -25.51 -17.62 24.87
CA VAL A 57 -25.54 -16.22 25.35
C VAL A 57 -26.83 -15.92 26.13
N ALA A 58 -27.96 -16.56 25.80
CA ALA A 58 -29.25 -16.36 26.47
C ALA A 58 -29.34 -17.04 27.86
N GLU A 59 -28.57 -18.09 28.13
CA GLU A 59 -28.48 -18.72 29.45
C GLU A 59 -27.68 -17.88 30.48
N GLY A 60 -27.16 -16.72 30.10
CA GLY A 60 -26.64 -15.70 31.01
C GLY A 60 -27.36 -14.37 30.82
N LYS A 61 -28.32 -14.06 31.70
CA LYS A 61 -29.11 -12.80 31.66
C LYS A 61 -28.24 -11.52 31.56
N PRO A 62 -28.80 -10.44 30.98
CA PRO A 62 -28.07 -9.46 30.20
C PRO A 62 -27.50 -8.32 31.05
N SER A 63 -26.22 -8.01 30.84
CA SER A 63 -25.66 -6.70 31.18
C SER A 63 -24.99 -6.12 29.94
N SER A 64 -25.71 -5.21 29.29
CA SER A 64 -25.28 -3.98 28.57
C SER A 64 -23.79 -3.72 28.24
N ALA A 65 -22.99 -4.71 27.84
CA ALA A 65 -21.61 -4.51 27.42
C ALA A 65 -21.42 -4.97 25.98
N GLY A 66 -21.32 -4.01 25.06
CA GLY A 66 -21.08 -4.27 23.64
C GLY A 66 -19.61 -4.66 23.42
N VAL A 67 -19.36 -5.90 23.01
CA VAL A 67 -18.05 -6.32 22.54
C VAL A 67 -17.87 -5.84 21.10
N THR A 68 -16.85 -5.01 20.85
CA THR A 68 -16.49 -4.56 19.50
C THR A 68 -15.14 -5.17 19.13
N ILE A 69 -15.09 -5.93 18.03
CA ILE A 69 -13.87 -6.55 17.51
C ILE A 69 -13.45 -5.79 16.25
N SER A 70 -12.24 -5.24 16.25
CA SER A 70 -11.65 -4.58 15.09
C SER A 70 -10.44 -5.37 14.60
N LEU A 71 -10.41 -5.69 13.31
CA LEU A 71 -9.32 -6.40 12.65
C LEU A 71 -8.56 -5.42 11.74
N ASP A 72 -7.34 -5.05 12.15
CA ASP A 72 -6.42 -4.28 11.31
C ASP A 72 -5.55 -5.25 10.49
N VAL A 73 -6.02 -5.60 9.31
CA VAL A 73 -5.35 -6.56 8.41
C VAL A 73 -4.25 -5.88 7.58
N LEU A 74 -4.11 -4.55 7.62
CA LEU A 74 -3.34 -3.84 6.59
C LEU A 74 -1.94 -3.35 6.98
N CYS A 75 -1.48 -3.46 8.23
CA CYS A 75 -0.09 -3.06 8.50
C CYS A 75 0.63 -3.65 9.73
N SER A 76 -0.05 -4.24 10.71
CA SER A 76 0.55 -4.38 12.05
C SER A 76 0.68 -5.81 12.60
N GLN A 77 0.11 -6.82 11.94
CA GLN A 77 0.03 -8.19 12.48
C GLN A 77 -0.45 -8.26 13.96
N ARG A 78 -1.42 -7.42 14.33
CA ARG A 78 -1.98 -7.35 15.68
C ARG A 78 -3.51 -7.47 15.64
N LEU A 79 -4.07 -8.18 16.62
CA LEU A 79 -5.50 -8.23 16.90
C LEU A 79 -5.78 -7.39 18.14
N PHE A 80 -6.75 -6.50 18.06
CA PHE A 80 -7.20 -5.67 19.18
C PHE A 80 -8.61 -6.10 19.58
N VAL A 81 -8.77 -6.44 20.86
CA VAL A 81 -10.08 -6.78 21.44
C VAL A 81 -10.38 -5.77 22.53
N PHE A 82 -11.50 -5.07 22.41
CA PHE A 82 -11.95 -4.10 23.42
C PHE A 82 -13.06 -4.74 24.25
N CYS A 83 -12.85 -4.82 25.57
CA CYS A 83 -13.84 -5.33 26.52
C CYS A 83 -13.84 -4.41 27.75
N ASP A 84 -15.02 -3.91 28.14
CA ASP A 84 -15.19 -3.06 29.33
C ASP A 84 -14.20 -1.88 29.44
N ASN A 85 -14.00 -1.16 28.34
CA ASN A 85 -13.04 -0.04 28.21
C ASN A 85 -11.55 -0.42 28.39
N GLU A 86 -11.21 -1.71 28.38
CA GLU A 86 -9.83 -2.18 28.32
C GLU A 86 -9.47 -2.69 26.93
N GLU A 87 -8.25 -2.34 26.49
CA GLU A 87 -7.68 -2.77 25.22
C GLU A 87 -6.77 -3.99 25.44
N TYR A 88 -7.11 -5.09 24.77
CA TYR A 88 -6.30 -6.30 24.75
C TYR A 88 -5.64 -6.46 23.38
N GLN A 89 -4.31 -6.30 23.37
CA GLN A 89 -3.51 -6.42 22.16
C GLN A 89 -2.87 -7.82 22.06
N PHE A 90 -3.05 -8.47 20.91
CA PHE A 90 -2.46 -9.77 20.63
C PHE A 90 -1.58 -9.73 19.38
N ASN A 91 -0.37 -10.26 19.45
CA ASN A 91 0.52 -10.44 18.31
C ASN A 91 0.23 -11.77 17.62
N PHE A 92 0.07 -11.80 16.28
CA PHE A 92 -0.20 -13.04 15.55
C PHE A 92 0.91 -14.09 15.68
N ARG A 93 2.18 -13.68 15.87
CA ARG A 93 3.28 -14.62 16.14
C ARG A 93 3.11 -15.31 17.49
N ASP A 94 2.69 -14.56 18.52
CA ASP A 94 2.46 -15.11 19.86
C ASP A 94 1.21 -16.00 19.90
N ILE A 95 0.15 -15.60 19.19
CA ILE A 95 -1.04 -16.44 19.00
C ILE A 95 -0.67 -17.75 18.30
N ARG A 96 0.09 -17.69 17.19
CA ARG A 96 0.55 -18.88 16.46
C ARG A 96 1.41 -19.80 17.34
N ASN A 97 2.38 -19.25 18.06
CA ASN A 97 3.24 -20.01 18.95
C ASN A 97 2.46 -20.66 20.11
N ARG A 98 1.46 -19.97 20.67
CA ARG A 98 0.57 -20.54 21.70
C ARG A 98 -0.36 -21.62 21.15
N ILE A 99 -0.88 -21.47 19.95
CA ILE A 99 -1.68 -22.51 19.28
C ILE A 99 -0.82 -23.75 19.05
N THR A 100 0.42 -23.60 18.60
CA THR A 100 1.37 -24.71 18.44
C THR A 100 1.68 -25.38 19.79
N SER A 101 1.96 -24.59 20.83
CA SER A 101 2.24 -25.12 22.19
C SER A 101 1.03 -25.83 22.81
N GLU A 102 -0.20 -25.33 22.63
CA GLU A 102 -1.40 -25.99 23.12
C GLU A 102 -1.78 -27.22 22.27
N ARG A 103 -1.43 -27.23 20.98
CA ARG A 103 -1.54 -28.41 20.09
C ARG A 103 -0.60 -29.53 20.54
N GLU A 104 0.64 -29.21 20.89
CA GLU A 104 1.61 -30.16 21.44
C GLU A 104 1.19 -30.70 22.82
N LYS A 105 0.69 -29.83 23.71
CA LYS A 105 0.12 -30.24 25.02
C LYS A 105 -1.16 -31.06 24.89
N GLY A 106 -1.96 -30.81 23.85
CA GLY A 106 -3.16 -31.58 23.51
C GLY A 106 -2.83 -32.97 22.99
N LEU A 107 -1.84 -33.08 22.10
CA LEU A 107 -1.34 -34.35 21.56
C LEU A 107 -0.73 -35.27 22.63
N GLN A 108 -0.07 -34.71 23.65
CA GLN A 108 0.41 -35.49 24.80
C GLN A 108 -0.70 -35.98 25.75
N LYS A 109 -1.89 -35.36 25.73
CA LYS A 109 -3.00 -35.70 26.64
C LYS A 109 -4.10 -36.56 26.01
N SER A 110 -4.16 -36.71 24.69
CA SER A 110 -5.18 -37.51 24.01
C SER A 110 -4.57 -38.72 23.30
N GLY A 111 -4.08 -39.69 24.07
CA GLY A 111 -3.61 -40.97 23.54
C GLY A 111 -4.72 -41.91 23.01
N ASN A 112 -5.97 -41.46 22.82
CA ASN A 112 -7.06 -42.34 22.37
C ASN A 112 -8.27 -41.65 21.70
N ALA A 113 -8.04 -40.58 20.93
CA ALA A 113 -9.11 -39.97 20.13
C ALA A 113 -8.63 -39.69 18.69
N SER A 114 -7.95 -40.67 18.09
CA SER A 114 -7.55 -40.66 16.69
C SER A 114 -8.53 -41.50 15.89
N LYS A 115 -9.62 -40.89 15.39
CA LYS A 115 -10.39 -41.41 14.24
C LYS A 115 -11.42 -40.47 13.60
N SER A 116 -11.56 -39.23 14.06
CA SER A 116 -12.59 -38.31 13.52
C SER A 116 -12.03 -37.04 12.87
N PHE A 117 -10.72 -36.95 12.62
CA PHE A 117 -10.08 -35.74 12.06
C PHE A 117 -9.11 -36.01 10.89
N GLU A 118 -9.21 -37.18 10.25
CA GLU A 118 -8.39 -37.53 9.07
C GLU A 118 -8.92 -37.03 7.72
N LEU A 119 -9.99 -36.22 7.69
CA LEU A 119 -10.65 -35.80 6.43
C LEU A 119 -10.31 -34.37 5.95
N PHE A 120 -9.29 -33.70 6.50
CA PHE A 120 -8.90 -32.34 6.08
C PHE A 120 -7.42 -32.15 5.71
N SER A 121 -6.70 -33.25 5.40
CA SER A 121 -5.35 -33.17 4.83
C SER A 121 -5.12 -34.22 3.74
N SER A 122 -5.80 -34.09 2.60
CA SER A 122 -5.37 -34.70 1.33
C SER A 122 -6.24 -34.24 0.16
N GLN A 123 -6.00 -33.02 -0.32
CA GLN A 123 -6.16 -32.70 -1.75
C GLN A 123 -4.97 -31.85 -2.18
N THR A 124 -3.84 -32.52 -2.29
CA THR A 124 -2.80 -32.18 -3.25
C THR A 124 -3.40 -32.30 -4.65
N TYR A 125 -3.22 -31.26 -5.45
CA TYR A 125 -3.47 -31.28 -6.88
C TYR A 125 -2.43 -32.21 -7.53
N ASN A 126 -2.76 -33.49 -7.67
CA ASN A 126 -2.10 -34.38 -8.62
C ASN A 126 -2.71 -34.11 -9.99
N SER A 127 -1.89 -33.72 -10.95
CA SER A 127 -2.18 -33.93 -12.37
C SER A 127 -1.30 -35.09 -12.82
N ASP A 128 -1.92 -36.26 -12.97
CA ASP A 128 -1.33 -37.39 -13.66
C ASP A 128 -1.36 -37.12 -15.16
N LEU A 129 -0.19 -36.94 -15.76
CA LEU A 129 0.07 -37.40 -17.13
C LEU A 129 1.11 -38.50 -17.02
N SER A 130 0.63 -39.70 -17.27
CA SER A 130 1.32 -40.98 -17.21
C SER A 130 2.49 -41.10 -18.18
N SER A 131 3.62 -41.55 -17.64
CA SER A 131 4.60 -42.50 -18.20
C SER A 131 4.96 -42.39 -19.69
N GLY A 132 6.12 -41.79 -19.94
CA GLY A 132 6.92 -42.01 -21.15
C GLY A 132 8.32 -41.44 -20.99
N GLY A 133 9.29 -42.30 -20.63
CA GLY A 133 10.72 -42.01 -20.74
C GLY A 133 11.34 -41.23 -19.58
N ALA A 134 12.03 -41.94 -18.68
CA ALA A 134 12.98 -41.35 -17.76
C ALA A 134 14.26 -40.97 -18.51
N GLU A 135 14.56 -39.67 -18.63
CA GLU A 135 15.93 -39.16 -18.72
C GLU A 135 16.01 -37.86 -17.89
N GLY A 136 17.07 -37.78 -17.07
CA GLY A 136 17.12 -36.93 -15.87
C GLY A 136 17.22 -35.43 -16.11
N ILE A 137 16.57 -34.67 -15.22
CA ILE A 137 16.91 -33.28 -14.93
C ILE A 137 17.15 -33.22 -13.42
N SER A 138 18.42 -33.10 -13.01
CA SER A 138 18.74 -32.65 -11.67
C SER A 138 18.30 -31.20 -11.55
N SER A 139 17.19 -30.92 -10.88
CA SER A 139 16.81 -29.55 -10.53
C SER A 139 17.79 -29.08 -9.44
N ASP A 140 18.80 -28.33 -9.86
CA ASP A 140 19.75 -27.70 -8.95
C ASP A 140 19.00 -26.68 -8.07
N SER A 141 18.64 -27.08 -6.86
CA SER A 141 17.89 -26.26 -5.89
C SER A 141 18.66 -25.00 -5.47
N THR A 142 19.96 -24.93 -5.78
CA THR A 142 20.80 -23.75 -5.54
C THR A 142 20.49 -22.58 -6.49
N ALA A 143 19.77 -22.83 -7.59
CA ALA A 143 19.33 -21.80 -8.52
C ALA A 143 18.09 -21.01 -8.05
N ASP A 144 17.32 -21.54 -7.08
CA ASP A 144 16.16 -20.83 -6.50
C ASP A 144 16.63 -19.71 -5.55
N PRO A 145 16.34 -18.43 -5.84
CA PRO A 145 16.74 -17.32 -4.98
C PRO A 145 16.21 -17.44 -3.55
N TYR A 146 15.02 -17.98 -3.35
CA TYR A 146 14.44 -18.09 -2.01
C TYR A 146 14.99 -19.25 -1.20
N PHE A 147 15.46 -20.32 -1.84
CA PHE A 147 16.19 -21.39 -1.16
C PHE A 147 17.45 -20.82 -0.48
N ARG A 148 18.28 -20.11 -1.25
CA ARG A 148 19.51 -19.48 -0.76
C ARG A 148 19.25 -18.43 0.34
N ILE A 149 18.22 -17.60 0.17
CA ILE A 149 17.84 -16.59 1.16
C ILE A 149 17.39 -17.25 2.47
N ASN A 150 16.61 -18.34 2.40
CA ASN A 150 16.16 -19.09 3.57
C ASN A 150 17.33 -19.69 4.35
N GLU A 151 18.31 -20.28 3.67
CA GLU A 151 19.50 -20.85 4.30
C GLU A 151 20.31 -19.79 5.07
N LYS A 152 20.49 -18.60 4.48
CA LYS A 152 21.13 -17.47 5.17
C LYS A 152 20.36 -17.04 6.41
N LEU A 153 19.05 -16.86 6.31
CA LEU A 153 18.22 -16.44 7.45
C LEU A 153 18.21 -17.48 8.57
N GLN A 154 18.16 -18.78 8.24
CA GLN A 154 18.23 -19.87 9.22
C GLN A 154 19.58 -19.94 9.93
N SER A 155 20.67 -19.61 9.22
CA SER A 155 22.03 -19.53 9.79
C SER A 155 22.32 -18.20 10.51
N GLY A 156 21.33 -17.31 10.65
CA GLY A 156 21.49 -16.02 11.31
C GLY A 156 22.30 -15.01 10.51
N LYS A 157 22.55 -15.26 9.22
CA LYS A 157 23.25 -14.34 8.32
C LYS A 157 22.26 -13.37 7.66
N PRO A 158 22.66 -12.10 7.45
CA PRO A 158 21.80 -11.14 6.77
C PRO A 158 21.72 -11.44 5.26
N VAL A 159 20.61 -11.02 4.65
CA VAL A 159 20.43 -11.00 3.19
C VAL A 159 21.23 -9.83 2.62
N SER A 160 22.10 -10.09 1.64
CA SER A 160 22.92 -9.09 0.98
C SER A 160 22.19 -8.47 -0.21
N ILE A 161 21.94 -7.16 -0.15
CA ILE A 161 21.24 -6.39 -1.19
C ILE A 161 22.19 -5.35 -1.81
N HIS A 162 22.54 -5.53 -3.06
CA HIS A 162 23.38 -4.59 -3.80
C HIS A 162 22.53 -3.57 -4.56
N VAL A 163 22.87 -2.28 -4.47
CA VAL A 163 22.09 -1.22 -5.13
C VAL A 163 22.81 -0.67 -6.37
N ILE A 164 22.14 -0.76 -7.52
CA ILE A 164 22.59 -0.19 -8.79
C ILE A 164 21.84 1.10 -9.09
N ASN A 165 22.56 2.08 -9.65
CA ASN A 165 22.05 3.42 -9.95
C ASN A 165 21.44 4.14 -8.73
N PRO A 166 22.11 4.14 -7.55
CA PRO A 166 21.53 4.69 -6.33
C PRO A 166 21.25 6.19 -6.48
N GLN A 167 20.05 6.62 -6.07
CA GLN A 167 19.76 8.06 -6.02
C GLN A 167 20.60 8.71 -4.91
N LYS A 168 21.11 9.93 -5.14
CA LYS A 168 21.98 10.64 -4.17
C LYS A 168 21.38 10.73 -2.76
N TRP A 169 20.08 10.92 -2.64
CA TRP A 169 19.38 10.96 -1.35
C TRP A 169 19.40 9.60 -0.62
N LEU A 170 19.39 8.49 -1.36
CA LEU A 170 19.43 7.13 -0.81
C LEU A 170 20.77 6.85 -0.12
N ILE A 171 21.86 7.31 -0.73
CA ILE A 171 23.24 7.15 -0.22
C ILE A 171 23.42 7.93 1.09
N ASN A 172 22.90 9.16 1.15
CA ASN A 172 23.08 10.05 2.28
C ASN A 172 22.26 9.67 3.54
N ASP A 173 21.17 8.92 3.37
CA ASP A 173 20.24 8.61 4.46
C ASP A 173 20.22 7.11 4.85
N TRP A 174 21.15 6.30 4.35
CA TRP A 174 21.23 4.86 4.61
C TRP A 174 21.20 4.48 6.10
N ASN A 175 21.85 5.29 6.94
CA ASN A 175 21.92 5.08 8.40
C ASN A 175 20.78 5.78 9.18
N ARG A 176 19.93 6.57 8.50
CA ARG A 176 18.84 7.33 9.15
C ARG A 176 17.53 6.56 9.26
N PHE A 177 17.34 5.52 8.45
CA PHE A 177 16.10 4.76 8.44
C PHE A 177 16.25 3.46 9.24
N ARG A 178 15.67 3.43 10.43
CA ARG A 178 15.51 2.18 11.19
C ARG A 178 14.38 1.37 10.58
N CYS A 179 14.72 0.40 9.74
CA CYS A 179 13.73 -0.57 9.28
C CYS A 179 13.21 -1.37 10.48
N PRO A 180 11.90 -1.72 10.53
CA PRO A 180 11.36 -2.58 11.58
C PRO A 180 12.06 -3.93 11.65
N VAL A 181 12.58 -4.41 10.51
CA VAL A 181 13.37 -5.63 10.39
C VAL A 181 14.79 -5.29 9.95
N ASN A 182 15.79 -5.79 10.67
CA ASN A 182 17.20 -5.58 10.40
C ASN A 182 17.88 -6.88 9.91
N ALA A 183 17.27 -7.54 8.93
CA ALA A 183 17.75 -8.82 8.37
C ALA A 183 18.44 -8.66 7.01
N CYS A 184 18.56 -7.43 6.50
CA CYS A 184 19.22 -7.14 5.23
C CYS A 184 20.38 -6.17 5.43
N VAL A 185 21.50 -6.46 4.78
CA VAL A 185 22.64 -5.55 4.65
C VAL A 185 22.71 -5.09 3.21
N TYR A 186 23.08 -3.83 3.02
CA TYR A 186 23.10 -3.23 1.71
C TYR A 186 24.53 -2.85 1.34
N SER A 187 24.83 -2.81 0.05
CA SER A 187 26.14 -2.39 -0.47
C SER A 187 26.04 -1.59 -1.76
N LEU A 188 27.12 -0.85 -2.06
CA LEU A 188 27.37 -0.14 -3.31
C LEU A 188 28.65 -0.70 -3.94
N GLY A 189 28.81 -0.61 -5.26
CA GLY A 189 30.00 -1.07 -5.99
C GLY A 189 29.70 -2.13 -7.05
N ASP A 190 30.43 -3.24 -7.03
CA ASP A 190 30.23 -4.36 -7.97
C ASP A 190 29.35 -5.46 -7.38
N VAL A 191 28.54 -6.07 -8.25
CA VAL A 191 27.75 -7.27 -7.92
C VAL A 191 28.67 -8.49 -7.92
N SER A 192 28.72 -9.19 -6.78
CA SER A 192 29.45 -10.45 -6.62
C SER A 192 28.51 -11.65 -6.52
N GLU A 193 29.08 -12.86 -6.53
CA GLU A 193 28.35 -14.11 -6.28
C GLU A 193 27.64 -14.10 -4.91
N GLU A 194 28.17 -13.36 -3.94
CA GLU A 194 27.68 -13.31 -2.55
C GLU A 194 26.45 -12.41 -2.37
N THR A 195 26.16 -11.60 -3.39
CA THR A 195 24.97 -10.77 -3.46
C THR A 195 23.74 -11.66 -3.65
N ASP A 196 22.73 -11.50 -2.81
CA ASP A 196 21.49 -12.26 -2.90
C ASP A 196 20.45 -11.52 -3.74
N VAL A 197 20.39 -10.20 -3.58
CA VAL A 197 19.45 -9.32 -4.27
C VAL A 197 20.18 -8.18 -4.96
N VAL A 198 19.89 -7.95 -6.24
CA VAL A 198 20.34 -6.79 -7.00
C VAL A 198 19.17 -5.84 -7.16
N LEU A 199 19.21 -4.72 -6.45
CA LEU A 199 18.18 -3.69 -6.43
C LEU A 199 18.56 -2.55 -7.39
N VAL A 200 17.84 -2.42 -8.50
CA VAL A 200 18.18 -1.50 -9.59
C VAL A 200 17.19 -0.35 -9.64
N HIS A 201 17.70 0.87 -9.51
CA HIS A 201 16.88 2.06 -9.67
C HIS A 201 16.64 2.32 -11.16
N GLY A 202 15.41 2.12 -11.63
CA GLY A 202 15.09 2.20 -13.05
C GLY A 202 14.96 3.63 -13.60
N VAL A 203 14.60 4.60 -12.75
CA VAL A 203 14.37 5.98 -13.21
C VAL A 203 15.71 6.62 -13.56
N LYS A 204 15.83 7.09 -14.82
CA LYS A 204 17.09 7.61 -15.39
C LYS A 204 18.26 6.62 -15.24
N LEU A 205 17.99 5.32 -15.40
CA LEU A 205 19.04 4.33 -15.57
C LEU A 205 19.85 4.67 -16.83
N ASP A 206 21.17 4.73 -16.69
CA ASP A 206 22.09 5.05 -17.79
C ASP A 206 21.99 3.98 -18.88
N GLU A 207 21.84 4.41 -20.14
CA GLU A 207 21.71 3.53 -21.31
C GLU A 207 23.01 2.76 -21.59
N GLY A 208 24.16 3.32 -21.22
CA GLY A 208 25.46 2.65 -21.32
C GLY A 208 25.73 1.67 -20.18
N LEU A 209 24.95 1.69 -19.10
CA LEU A 209 25.10 0.75 -18.00
C LEU A 209 24.42 -0.58 -18.35
N LEU A 210 25.20 -1.64 -18.52
CA LEU A 210 24.67 -2.98 -18.80
C LEU A 210 24.31 -3.73 -17.50
N PRO A 211 23.35 -4.67 -17.54
CA PRO A 211 23.12 -5.58 -16.43
C PRO A 211 24.42 -6.33 -16.08
N PRO A 212 24.81 -6.40 -14.79
CA PRO A 212 25.99 -7.15 -14.39
C PRO A 212 25.79 -8.65 -14.63
N LYS A 213 26.90 -9.39 -14.57
CA LYS A 213 26.85 -10.86 -14.60
C LYS A 213 25.92 -11.37 -13.50
N ARG A 214 24.95 -12.20 -13.89
CA ARG A 214 24.00 -12.82 -12.98
C ARG A 214 24.50 -14.18 -12.52
N TRP A 215 24.56 -14.39 -11.21
CA TRP A 215 24.93 -15.65 -10.58
C TRP A 215 23.69 -16.48 -10.20
N PRO A 216 23.79 -17.82 -10.08
CA PRO A 216 22.69 -18.66 -9.61
C PRO A 216 22.14 -18.20 -8.26
N GLY A 217 20.82 -18.25 -8.10
CA GLY A 217 20.15 -17.84 -6.86
C GLY A 217 20.07 -16.33 -6.61
N GLN A 218 20.48 -15.47 -7.56
CA GLN A 218 20.31 -14.02 -7.42
C GLN A 218 18.92 -13.55 -7.85
N LEU A 219 18.37 -12.62 -7.07
CA LEU A 219 17.09 -11.98 -7.33
C LEU A 219 17.28 -10.53 -7.79
N TYR A 220 16.72 -10.15 -8.94
CA TYR A 220 16.82 -8.79 -9.46
C TYR A 220 15.50 -8.05 -9.24
N VAL A 221 15.56 -6.87 -8.62
CA VAL A 221 14.39 -6.05 -8.29
C VAL A 221 14.53 -4.69 -8.97
N MET A 222 13.63 -4.37 -9.90
CA MET A 222 13.51 -3.02 -10.43
C MET A 222 12.74 -2.16 -9.43
N TYR A 223 13.25 -0.98 -9.08
CA TYR A 223 12.50 -0.02 -8.28
C TYR A 223 12.49 1.38 -8.87
N GLY A 224 11.40 2.09 -8.63
CA GLY A 224 11.20 3.46 -9.08
C GLY A 224 9.79 3.95 -8.81
N ARG A 225 9.64 5.21 -8.41
CA ARG A 225 8.32 5.81 -8.14
C ARG A 225 7.86 6.81 -9.19
N GLU A 226 8.67 7.14 -10.17
CA GLU A 226 8.21 8.02 -11.25
C GLU A 226 7.32 7.29 -12.24
N SER A 227 6.53 8.05 -12.99
CA SER A 227 5.69 7.54 -14.07
C SER A 227 6.52 6.87 -15.18
N PRO A 228 5.92 5.96 -15.99
CA PRO A 228 6.57 5.37 -17.15
C PRO A 228 7.27 6.36 -18.09
N LEU A 229 6.73 7.59 -18.20
CA LEU A 229 7.26 8.66 -19.04
C LEU A 229 8.61 9.24 -18.57
N HIS A 230 9.10 8.80 -17.42
CA HIS A 230 10.36 9.25 -16.82
C HIS A 230 11.44 8.17 -16.77
N TYR A 231 11.19 7.00 -17.37
CA TYR A 231 12.20 5.96 -17.59
C TYR A 231 12.90 6.18 -18.94
N GLY A 232 14.21 5.93 -18.99
CA GLY A 232 15.04 6.12 -20.18
C GLY A 232 15.16 4.85 -21.03
N GLY A 233 15.89 4.93 -22.16
CA GLY A 233 16.00 3.85 -23.15
C GLY A 233 16.43 2.52 -22.54
N ALA A 234 17.25 2.57 -21.49
CA ALA A 234 17.69 1.41 -20.73
C ALA A 234 16.55 0.48 -20.30
N LEU A 235 15.34 0.98 -20.03
CA LEU A 235 14.20 0.11 -19.66
C LEU A 235 13.05 0.11 -20.66
N VAL A 236 13.01 1.06 -21.62
CA VAL A 236 11.85 1.22 -22.53
C VAL A 236 12.13 0.84 -23.98
N GLU A 237 13.39 0.62 -24.36
CA GLU A 237 13.76 0.13 -25.69
C GLU A 237 13.64 -1.39 -25.79
N GLU A 238 13.10 -1.87 -26.91
CA GLU A 238 12.91 -3.31 -27.16
C GLU A 238 14.21 -4.10 -27.20
N THR A 239 15.30 -3.45 -27.61
CA THR A 239 16.65 -4.00 -27.76
C THR A 239 17.48 -3.93 -26.49
N SER A 240 16.94 -3.38 -25.40
CA SER A 240 17.70 -3.21 -24.16
C SER A 240 18.07 -4.55 -23.53
N SER A 241 19.32 -4.66 -23.09
CA SER A 241 19.85 -5.79 -22.31
C SER A 241 19.16 -5.93 -20.94
N TRP A 242 18.51 -4.87 -20.43
CA TRP A 242 17.75 -4.92 -19.19
C TRP A 242 16.35 -5.53 -19.34
N ARG A 243 15.85 -5.72 -20.57
CA ARG A 243 14.44 -6.05 -20.83
C ARG A 243 13.93 -7.22 -20.01
N TYR A 244 14.73 -8.28 -19.89
CA TYR A 244 14.40 -9.52 -19.19
C TYR A 244 15.23 -9.74 -17.92
N ALA A 245 15.84 -8.68 -17.37
CA ALA A 245 16.76 -8.81 -16.25
C ALA A 245 16.05 -9.03 -14.90
N PHE A 246 14.80 -8.59 -14.76
CA PHE A 246 14.15 -8.43 -13.46
C PHE A 246 13.25 -9.58 -13.07
N ASN A 247 13.23 -9.89 -11.77
CA ASN A 247 12.37 -10.87 -11.15
C ASN A 247 11.16 -10.29 -10.43
N LEU A 248 11.36 -9.09 -9.86
CA LEU A 248 10.37 -8.37 -9.08
C LEU A 248 10.39 -6.88 -9.44
N THR A 249 9.27 -6.22 -9.19
CA THR A 249 9.08 -4.78 -9.37
C THR A 249 8.67 -4.12 -8.06
N SER A 250 9.17 -2.91 -7.81
CA SER A 250 8.84 -2.10 -6.63
C SER A 250 8.50 -0.67 -7.02
N THR A 251 7.22 -0.37 -7.20
CA THR A 251 6.76 0.92 -7.74
C THR A 251 5.48 1.42 -7.07
N TYR A 252 4.99 2.58 -7.51
CA TYR A 252 3.72 3.13 -7.05
C TYR A 252 2.49 2.39 -7.62
N ARG A 253 2.64 1.51 -8.62
CA ARG A 253 1.51 0.79 -9.22
C ARG A 253 1.03 -0.35 -8.31
N GLN A 254 -0.29 -0.51 -8.20
CA GLN A 254 -0.89 -1.55 -7.36
C GLN A 254 -0.59 -2.98 -7.84
N ASP A 255 -0.22 -3.15 -9.11
CA ASP A 255 0.15 -4.44 -9.71
C ASP A 255 1.66 -4.72 -9.68
N SER A 256 2.46 -3.93 -8.96
CA SER A 256 3.86 -4.27 -8.68
C SER A 256 3.97 -5.28 -7.54
N ASP A 257 5.01 -6.13 -7.59
CA ASP A 257 5.21 -7.18 -6.56
C ASP A 257 5.42 -6.55 -5.17
N ILE A 258 6.12 -5.43 -5.12
CA ILE A 258 6.41 -4.68 -3.90
C ILE A 258 5.80 -3.28 -4.02
N PHE A 259 4.55 -3.14 -3.59
CA PHE A 259 3.85 -1.86 -3.64
C PHE A 259 4.55 -0.78 -2.80
N TRP A 260 5.04 0.26 -3.47
CA TRP A 260 5.74 1.40 -2.89
C TRP A 260 5.15 2.73 -3.38
N PRO A 261 3.99 3.16 -2.85
CA PRO A 261 3.38 4.45 -3.19
C PRO A 261 4.18 5.62 -2.61
N TYR A 262 3.85 6.85 -3.02
CA TYR A 262 4.38 8.06 -2.39
C TYR A 262 3.88 8.24 -0.96
N GLY A 263 2.62 7.87 -0.71
CA GLY A 263 1.99 7.93 0.60
C GLY A 263 0.69 7.14 0.65
N GLY A 264 0.06 7.16 1.81
CA GLY A 264 -1.30 6.69 2.02
C GLY A 264 -2.00 7.59 3.03
N LEU A 265 -3.30 7.39 3.22
CA LEU A 265 -4.04 8.04 4.30
C LEU A 265 -4.41 7.00 5.34
N LYS A 266 -4.26 7.37 6.62
CA LYS A 266 -4.82 6.63 7.74
C LYS A 266 -5.85 7.48 8.43
N TYR A 267 -6.94 6.85 8.85
CA TYR A 267 -7.90 7.49 9.73
C TYR A 267 -7.20 7.87 11.04
N SER A 268 -7.54 9.04 11.54
CA SER A 268 -7.03 9.57 12.79
C SER A 268 -8.24 9.94 13.63
N ASP A 269 -8.45 9.20 14.72
CA ASP A 269 -9.48 9.42 15.75
C ASP A 269 -9.28 10.72 16.54
N TRP A 270 -8.64 11.72 15.92
CA TRP A 270 -8.67 13.05 16.47
C TRP A 270 -10.13 13.43 16.48
N THR A 271 -10.73 13.47 17.67
CA THR A 271 -12.04 14.05 17.92
C THR A 271 -12.04 15.32 17.11
N ALA A 272 -12.78 15.29 16.00
CA ALA A 272 -12.81 16.38 15.08
C ALA A 272 -13.28 17.53 15.92
N ASN A 273 -12.33 18.35 16.35
CA ASN A 273 -12.62 19.64 16.88
C ASN A 273 -13.19 20.30 15.62
N ARG A 274 -14.51 20.18 15.45
CA ARG A 274 -15.37 21.22 14.89
C ARG A 274 -15.15 22.42 15.79
N SER A 275 -13.90 22.87 15.86
CA SER A 275 -13.50 23.94 16.71
C SER A 275 -13.99 25.14 15.95
N PRO A 276 -14.66 26.06 16.65
CA PRO A 276 -14.91 27.39 16.11
C PRO A 276 -13.65 28.01 15.50
N GLU A 277 -12.46 27.55 15.90
CA GLU A 277 -11.18 27.90 15.30
C GLU A 277 -11.00 27.45 13.84
N LEU A 278 -11.36 26.21 13.46
CA LEU A 278 -11.23 25.76 12.07
C LEU A 278 -12.17 26.55 11.16
N GLU A 279 -13.41 26.76 11.61
CA GLU A 279 -14.39 27.57 10.90
C GLU A 279 -13.92 29.01 10.73
N ARG A 280 -13.42 29.63 11.81
CA ARG A 280 -12.81 30.97 11.76
C ARG A 280 -11.60 31.03 10.82
N LYS A 281 -10.71 30.04 10.84
CA LYS A 281 -9.57 29.94 9.91
C LYS A 281 -10.04 29.82 8.47
N ALA A 282 -11.07 29.02 8.22
CA ALA A 282 -11.67 28.87 6.90
C ALA A 282 -12.29 30.18 6.38
N GLN A 283 -13.00 30.92 7.24
CA GLN A 283 -13.60 32.22 6.92
C GLN A 283 -12.55 33.31 6.67
N ASN A 284 -11.40 33.26 7.36
CA ASN A 284 -10.33 34.24 7.22
C ASN A 284 -9.44 34.04 5.98
N LYS A 285 -9.68 32.99 5.18
CA LYS A 285 -8.92 32.75 3.94
C LYS A 285 -9.29 33.79 2.89
N THR A 286 -8.31 34.58 2.48
CA THR A 286 -8.48 35.68 1.52
C THR A 286 -8.13 35.30 0.09
N ARG A 287 -7.40 34.19 -0.13
CA ARG A 287 -6.94 33.77 -1.46
C ARG A 287 -7.62 32.48 -1.91
N MET A 288 -7.82 32.35 -3.22
CA MET A 288 -8.63 31.28 -3.79
C MET A 288 -7.82 29.99 -4.00
N VAL A 289 -6.88 30.01 -4.93
CA VAL A 289 -6.17 28.79 -5.37
C VAL A 289 -4.67 29.02 -5.38
N ALA A 290 -3.91 28.11 -4.77
CA ALA A 290 -2.45 28.07 -4.86
C ALA A 290 -1.97 26.86 -5.66
N TRP A 291 -0.91 27.04 -6.45
CA TRP A 291 -0.23 25.97 -7.15
C TRP A 291 1.29 26.07 -6.99
N LEU A 292 1.90 25.05 -6.40
CA LEU A 292 3.36 24.96 -6.26
C LEU A 292 3.93 24.06 -7.34
N VAL A 293 4.72 24.62 -8.25
CA VAL A 293 5.14 23.90 -9.45
C VAL A 293 6.52 24.35 -9.97
N SER A 294 7.36 23.35 -10.25
CA SER A 294 8.69 23.55 -10.85
C SER A 294 8.90 22.85 -12.19
N ASN A 295 8.06 21.87 -12.54
CA ASN A 295 8.06 21.25 -13.88
C ASN A 295 6.96 21.87 -14.75
N CYS A 296 7.36 22.78 -15.63
CA CYS A 296 6.44 23.64 -16.40
C CYS A 296 5.93 22.97 -17.68
N ARG A 297 6.66 21.98 -18.19
CA ARG A 297 6.37 21.27 -19.45
C ARG A 297 6.12 19.81 -19.15
N ALA A 298 5.07 19.56 -18.36
CA ALA A 298 4.72 18.22 -17.93
C ALA A 298 3.83 17.53 -18.98
N PRO A 299 4.05 16.23 -19.28
CA PRO A 299 3.22 15.48 -20.23
C PRO A 299 1.73 15.46 -19.91
N SER A 300 1.34 15.71 -18.65
CA SER A 300 -0.06 15.84 -18.25
C SER A 300 -0.77 17.11 -18.76
N LEU A 301 -0.04 18.04 -19.37
CA LEU A 301 -0.54 19.33 -19.84
C LEU A 301 -1.24 20.16 -18.75
N ARG A 302 -0.74 20.00 -17.53
CA ARG A 302 -1.27 20.69 -16.34
C ARG A 302 -1.07 22.20 -16.37
N ALA A 303 -0.03 22.70 -17.05
CA ALA A 303 0.23 24.14 -17.14
C ALA A 303 -0.81 24.82 -18.03
N GLU A 304 -1.13 24.21 -19.15
CA GLU A 304 -2.15 24.62 -20.11
C GLU A 304 -3.54 24.55 -19.47
N TYR A 305 -3.84 23.48 -18.74
CA TYR A 305 -5.09 23.36 -17.98
C TYR A 305 -5.24 24.50 -16.95
N VAL A 306 -4.17 24.81 -16.19
CA VAL A 306 -4.21 25.90 -15.20
C VAL A 306 -4.26 27.27 -15.89
N ALA A 307 -3.62 27.44 -17.04
CA ALA A 307 -3.71 28.68 -17.83
C ALA A 307 -5.14 28.96 -18.27
N GLU A 308 -5.91 27.93 -18.65
CA GLU A 308 -7.34 28.06 -18.95
C GLU A 308 -8.15 28.37 -17.69
N MET A 309 -7.93 27.61 -16.61
CA MET A 309 -8.60 27.80 -15.31
C MET A 309 -8.44 29.23 -14.76
N LYS A 310 -7.24 29.83 -14.93
CA LYS A 310 -6.90 31.18 -14.46
C LYS A 310 -7.74 32.31 -15.05
N LYS A 311 -8.42 32.07 -16.17
CA LYS A 311 -9.33 33.05 -16.78
C LYS A 311 -10.61 33.25 -15.95
N TYR A 312 -10.92 32.32 -15.05
CA TYR A 312 -12.21 32.25 -14.35
C TYR A 312 -12.10 32.30 -12.82
N VAL A 313 -10.94 31.93 -12.27
CA VAL A 313 -10.63 32.01 -10.83
C VAL A 313 -9.19 32.46 -10.63
N GLU A 314 -8.93 33.22 -9.56
CA GLU A 314 -7.57 33.62 -9.20
C GLU A 314 -6.75 32.39 -8.80
N VAL A 315 -5.63 32.17 -9.50
CA VAL A 315 -4.65 31.13 -9.18
C VAL A 315 -3.26 31.75 -9.08
N ASP A 316 -2.70 31.67 -7.88
CA ASP A 316 -1.31 32.02 -7.64
C ASP A 316 -0.41 30.83 -7.89
N ILE A 317 0.61 31.07 -8.70
CA ILE A 317 1.58 30.05 -9.10
C ILE A 317 2.92 30.40 -8.48
N TYR A 318 3.44 29.46 -7.70
CA TYR A 318 4.72 29.57 -7.01
C TYR A 318 5.70 28.52 -7.51
N GLY A 319 6.98 28.75 -7.23
CA GLY A 319 8.08 27.93 -7.71
C GLY A 319 8.55 28.37 -9.10
N HIS A 320 9.39 27.55 -9.73
CA HIS A 320 10.08 27.91 -10.98
C HIS A 320 9.13 28.28 -12.15
N CYS A 321 7.90 27.78 -12.16
CA CYS A 321 6.93 28.05 -13.23
C CYS A 321 6.00 29.24 -12.92
N GLY A 322 6.15 29.84 -11.73
CA GLY A 322 5.30 30.92 -11.24
C GLY A 322 5.94 32.29 -11.40
N SER A 323 5.10 33.32 -11.50
CA SER A 323 5.50 34.72 -11.41
C SER A 323 5.39 35.28 -9.99
N THR A 324 4.76 34.55 -9.07
CA THR A 324 4.59 34.97 -7.68
C THR A 324 5.88 34.69 -6.92
N SER A 325 6.37 35.69 -6.18
CA SER A 325 7.58 35.58 -5.37
C SER A 325 7.52 34.33 -4.50
N ASP A 326 8.55 33.47 -4.64
CA ASP A 326 8.71 32.30 -3.80
C ASP A 326 9.00 32.71 -2.35
N CYS A 327 8.87 31.75 -1.44
CA CYS A 327 9.22 31.95 -0.05
C CYS A 327 10.70 32.36 0.12
N PRO A 328 10.99 33.55 0.70
CA PRO A 328 12.35 33.98 0.96
C PRO A 328 12.99 33.18 2.11
N GLY A 329 14.32 33.04 2.09
CA GLY A 329 15.10 32.41 3.17
C GLY A 329 15.39 30.91 2.99
N ASN A 330 16.06 30.33 3.99
CA ASN A 330 16.59 28.96 3.95
C ASN A 330 15.55 27.89 4.32
N ASP A 331 14.51 28.23 5.09
CA ASP A 331 13.41 27.31 5.44
C ASP A 331 12.17 27.56 4.58
N LYS A 332 12.29 27.13 3.32
CA LYS A 332 11.18 27.20 2.36
C LYS A 332 9.97 26.39 2.81
N GLY A 333 10.15 25.36 3.64
CA GLY A 333 9.05 24.48 4.07
C GLY A 333 8.07 25.20 4.98
N VAL A 334 8.56 25.81 6.06
CA VAL A 334 7.72 26.50 7.05
C VAL A 334 7.05 27.74 6.46
N CYS A 335 7.78 28.48 5.61
CA CYS A 335 7.20 29.62 4.91
C CYS A 335 6.06 29.18 3.98
N MET A 336 6.25 28.10 3.21
CA MET A 336 5.22 27.64 2.29
C MET A 336 3.96 27.16 3.02
N ASP A 337 4.11 26.56 4.20
CA ASP A 337 2.96 26.14 5.01
C ASP A 337 2.15 27.35 5.49
N SER A 338 2.85 28.37 6.01
CA SER A 338 2.24 29.65 6.43
C SER A 338 1.55 30.37 5.27
N LEU A 339 2.14 30.30 4.07
CA LEU A 339 1.57 30.88 2.86
C LEU A 339 0.26 30.18 2.46
N LEU A 340 0.26 28.84 2.44
CA LEU A 340 -0.89 28.03 2.04
C LEU A 340 -2.07 28.14 3.01
N GLU A 341 -1.84 28.50 4.28
CA GLU A 341 -2.94 28.74 5.23
C GLU A 341 -3.89 29.88 4.81
N ASN A 342 -3.47 30.79 3.92
CA ASN A 342 -4.34 31.87 3.40
C ASN A 342 -5.22 31.45 2.22
N TYR A 343 -5.04 30.24 1.68
CA TYR A 343 -5.72 29.75 0.49
C TYR A 343 -6.84 28.77 0.81
N LYS A 344 -7.94 28.82 0.04
CA LYS A 344 -9.01 27.82 0.11
C LYS A 344 -8.61 26.50 -0.56
N PHE A 345 -7.97 26.56 -1.72
CA PHE A 345 -7.68 25.38 -2.54
C PHE A 345 -6.20 25.26 -2.90
N TYR A 346 -5.71 24.02 -2.96
CA TYR A 346 -4.36 23.69 -3.40
C TYR A 346 -4.39 22.74 -4.60
N LEU A 347 -3.73 23.11 -5.70
CA LEU A 347 -3.66 22.25 -6.88
C LEU A 347 -2.61 21.15 -6.71
N ALA A 348 -3.06 19.93 -6.44
CA ALA A 348 -2.28 18.70 -6.39
C ALA A 348 -2.23 18.02 -7.77
N PHE A 349 -1.85 18.77 -8.81
CA PHE A 349 -1.87 18.28 -10.19
C PHE A 349 -0.60 17.51 -10.55
N GLU A 350 -0.79 16.27 -11.01
CA GLU A 350 0.30 15.38 -11.38
C GLU A 350 0.97 15.75 -12.69
N ASN A 351 2.25 15.40 -12.81
CA ASN A 351 3.04 15.65 -14.01
C ASN A 351 2.69 14.68 -15.17
N SER A 352 2.02 13.56 -14.86
CA SER A 352 1.69 12.49 -15.79
C SER A 352 0.28 11.98 -15.49
N MET A 353 -0.47 11.64 -16.55
CA MET A 353 -1.83 11.11 -16.43
C MET A 353 -1.80 9.58 -16.36
N CYS A 354 -1.06 8.99 -15.40
CA CYS A 354 -0.90 7.54 -15.32
C CYS A 354 -1.84 6.90 -14.28
N PRO A 355 -2.32 5.67 -14.50
CA PRO A 355 -3.06 4.90 -13.50
C PRO A 355 -2.27 4.82 -12.19
N ASP A 356 -2.96 4.82 -11.04
CA ASP A 356 -2.39 4.72 -9.69
C ASP A 356 -1.41 5.82 -9.25
N TYR A 357 -1.04 6.76 -10.13
CA TYR A 357 -0.01 7.76 -9.87
C TYR A 357 -0.54 8.91 -9.01
N ILE A 358 -0.43 8.74 -7.69
CA ILE A 358 -0.72 9.75 -6.67
C ILE A 358 0.55 10.02 -5.88
N THR A 359 1.02 11.26 -5.89
CA THR A 359 2.34 11.63 -5.41
C THR A 359 2.30 12.46 -4.12
N GLU A 360 3.48 12.93 -3.67
CA GLU A 360 3.62 13.85 -2.55
C GLU A 360 2.77 15.12 -2.69
N LYS A 361 2.40 15.50 -3.93
CA LYS A 361 1.57 16.68 -4.19
C LYS A 361 0.25 16.61 -3.44
N PHE A 362 -0.39 15.45 -3.41
CA PHE A 362 -1.60 15.22 -2.64
C PHE A 362 -1.29 15.03 -1.15
N PHE A 363 -0.40 14.07 -0.84
CA PHE A 363 -0.18 13.62 0.55
C PHE A 363 0.42 14.71 1.45
N LYS A 364 1.16 15.68 0.90
CA LYS A 364 1.76 16.76 1.71
C LYS A 364 0.74 17.60 2.47
N VAL A 365 -0.48 17.74 1.96
CA VAL A 365 -1.57 18.48 2.64
C VAL A 365 -1.88 17.82 3.99
N PHE A 366 -1.99 16.49 3.99
CA PHE A 366 -2.26 15.69 5.18
C PHE A 366 -1.03 15.51 6.07
N HIS A 367 0.14 15.39 5.45
CA HIS A 367 1.42 15.30 6.15
C HIS A 367 1.67 16.52 7.03
N ARG A 368 1.49 17.70 6.43
CA ARG A 368 1.76 19.01 7.04
C ARG A 368 0.57 19.57 7.82
N LYS A 369 -0.57 18.88 7.79
CA LYS A 369 -1.82 19.24 8.47
C LYS A 369 -2.36 20.62 8.05
N LEU A 370 -2.24 20.92 6.75
CA LEU A 370 -2.70 22.19 6.21
C LEU A 370 -4.23 22.26 6.18
N ASN A 371 -4.81 23.40 6.58
CA ASN A 371 -6.26 23.60 6.50
C ASN A 371 -6.68 24.06 5.10
N ILE A 372 -6.41 23.26 4.08
CA ILE A 372 -6.63 23.59 2.67
C ILE A 372 -7.21 22.39 1.93
N VAL A 373 -8.13 22.62 1.00
CA VAL A 373 -8.76 21.53 0.24
C VAL A 373 -7.91 21.19 -0.99
N PRO A 374 -7.39 19.96 -1.13
CA PRO A 374 -6.63 19.56 -2.30
C PRO A 374 -7.56 19.38 -3.50
N VAL A 375 -7.17 19.95 -4.64
CA VAL A 375 -7.79 19.73 -5.95
C VAL A 375 -6.84 18.85 -6.77
N VAL A 376 -7.28 17.64 -7.09
CA VAL A 376 -6.45 16.61 -7.75
C VAL A 376 -6.71 16.58 -9.25
N ARG A 377 -5.66 16.29 -10.01
CA ARG A 377 -5.73 15.99 -11.45
C ARG A 377 -4.59 15.06 -11.82
N GLY A 378 -4.92 13.92 -12.42
CA GLY A 378 -3.98 12.87 -12.81
C GLY A 378 -4.73 11.68 -13.40
N GLY A 379 -4.02 10.58 -13.68
CA GLY A 379 -4.61 9.37 -14.27
C GLY A 379 -5.08 8.33 -13.26
N ALA A 380 -4.91 8.59 -11.96
CA ALA A 380 -5.34 7.70 -10.90
C ALA A 380 -6.87 7.73 -10.71
N ASP A 381 -7.43 6.60 -10.28
CA ASP A 381 -8.81 6.51 -9.81
C ASP A 381 -8.91 7.06 -8.38
N TYR A 382 -8.90 8.39 -8.27
CA TYR A 382 -8.90 9.08 -6.97
C TYR A 382 -10.13 8.74 -6.12
N ASP A 383 -11.29 8.54 -6.74
CA ASP A 383 -12.55 8.26 -6.04
C ASP A 383 -12.55 6.87 -5.39
N ARG A 384 -11.87 5.90 -6.00
CA ARG A 384 -11.61 4.59 -5.38
C ARG A 384 -10.47 4.61 -4.36
N LEU A 385 -9.41 5.37 -4.65
CA LEU A 385 -8.14 5.28 -3.91
C LEU A 385 -8.06 6.21 -2.70
N LEU A 386 -8.88 7.26 -2.65
CA LEU A 386 -8.85 8.27 -1.61
C LEU A 386 -10.21 8.42 -0.93
N PRO A 387 -10.25 8.84 0.34
CA PRO A 387 -11.52 9.05 1.04
C PRO A 387 -12.36 10.15 0.38
N THR A 388 -13.58 9.80 -0.02
CA THR A 388 -14.54 10.72 -0.63
C THR A 388 -14.77 11.95 0.26
N GLY A 389 -14.89 13.12 -0.37
CA GLY A 389 -15.14 14.37 0.34
C GLY A 389 -13.92 14.93 1.07
N SER A 390 -12.72 14.37 0.90
CA SER A 390 -11.46 14.95 1.41
C SER A 390 -10.65 15.71 0.35
N PHE A 391 -11.15 15.75 -0.89
CA PHE A 391 -10.51 16.36 -2.06
C PHE A 391 -11.56 16.72 -3.12
N ILE A 392 -11.16 17.52 -4.11
CA ILE A 392 -11.97 17.82 -5.31
C ILE A 392 -11.26 17.22 -6.52
N ASN A 393 -11.93 16.37 -7.29
CA ASN A 393 -11.37 15.79 -8.51
C ASN A 393 -11.66 16.68 -9.71
N ALA A 394 -10.63 17.10 -10.43
CA ALA A 394 -10.80 17.83 -11.68
C ALA A 394 -11.57 17.01 -12.74
N ALA A 395 -11.50 15.67 -12.69
CA ALA A 395 -12.21 14.79 -13.61
C ALA A 395 -13.74 14.79 -13.45
N TRP A 396 -14.28 15.35 -12.37
CA TRP A 396 -15.73 15.52 -12.21
C TRP A 396 -16.31 16.63 -13.08
N PHE A 397 -15.44 17.48 -13.64
CA PHE A 397 -15.83 18.64 -14.43
C PHE A 397 -15.54 18.37 -15.90
N ARG A 398 -16.46 18.82 -16.75
CA ARG A 398 -16.28 18.70 -18.19
C ARG A 398 -15.16 19.60 -18.69
N THR A 399 -14.88 20.72 -18.01
CA THR A 399 -13.88 21.70 -18.41
C THR A 399 -13.10 22.34 -17.27
N ALA A 400 -11.92 22.89 -17.57
CA ALA A 400 -11.14 23.72 -16.63
C ALA A 400 -11.93 24.94 -16.14
N LYS A 401 -12.77 25.51 -17.00
CA LYS A 401 -13.72 26.57 -16.66
C LYS A 401 -14.76 26.10 -15.65
N ASP A 402 -15.35 24.93 -15.87
CA ASP A 402 -16.40 24.39 -14.99
C ASP A 402 -15.83 24.13 -13.58
N LEU A 403 -14.60 23.59 -13.50
CA LEU A 403 -13.89 23.47 -12.22
C LEU A 403 -13.66 24.86 -11.59
N ALA A 404 -13.14 25.83 -12.33
CA ALA A 404 -12.87 27.17 -11.81
C ALA A 404 -14.14 27.86 -11.28
N VAL A 405 -15.24 27.76 -12.02
CA VAL A 405 -16.55 28.30 -11.62
C VAL A 405 -17.03 27.60 -10.35
N TYR A 406 -16.94 26.26 -10.28
CA TYR A 406 -17.32 25.50 -9.09
C TYR A 406 -16.53 25.92 -7.84
N LEU A 407 -15.21 26.07 -7.95
CA LEU A 407 -14.38 26.53 -6.83
C LEU A 407 -14.76 27.94 -6.39
N LYS A 408 -15.05 28.83 -7.35
CA LYS A 408 -15.41 30.23 -7.09
C LYS A 408 -16.81 30.39 -6.49
N SER A 409 -17.77 29.56 -6.88
CA SER A 409 -19.15 29.61 -6.40
C SER A 409 -19.41 28.71 -5.18
N MET A 410 -18.39 28.03 -4.65
CA MET A 410 -18.54 27.11 -3.53
C MET A 410 -19.01 27.85 -2.28
N SER A 411 -20.10 27.38 -1.67
CA SER A 411 -20.57 27.90 -0.39
C SER A 411 -19.59 27.58 0.73
N ASP A 412 -19.55 28.43 1.76
CA ASP A 412 -18.70 28.17 2.94
C ASP A 412 -19.08 26.86 3.64
N THR A 413 -20.36 26.46 3.63
CA THR A 413 -20.82 25.17 4.19
C THR A 413 -20.22 23.98 3.43
N THR A 414 -20.25 24.01 2.10
CA THR A 414 -19.66 22.96 1.27
C THR A 414 -18.15 22.90 1.47
N TYR A 415 -17.49 24.06 1.48
CA TYR A 415 -16.06 24.18 1.71
C TYR A 415 -15.64 23.62 3.07
N LEU A 416 -16.34 23.98 4.14
CA LEU A 416 -16.12 23.46 5.49
C LEU A 416 -16.33 21.95 5.56
N THR A 417 -17.28 21.41 4.81
CA THR A 417 -17.50 19.96 4.74
C THR A 417 -16.25 19.24 4.21
N TYR A 418 -15.62 19.76 3.14
CA TYR A 418 -14.35 19.21 2.65
C TYR A 418 -13.26 19.28 3.71
N LEU A 419 -13.07 20.45 4.34
CA LEU A 419 -12.05 20.62 5.38
C LEU A 419 -12.24 19.66 6.56
N HIS A 420 -13.46 19.56 7.08
CA HIS A 420 -13.77 18.64 8.19
C HIS A 420 -13.50 17.19 7.83
N ASN A 421 -13.82 16.78 6.60
CA ASN A 421 -13.52 15.44 6.14
C ASN A 421 -12.02 15.21 6.00
N SER A 422 -11.26 16.16 5.47
CA SER A 422 -9.79 16.05 5.37
C SER A 422 -9.11 15.94 6.74
N GLN A 423 -9.65 16.60 7.79
CA GLN A 423 -9.10 16.52 9.16
C GLN A 423 -9.21 15.13 9.81
N LYS A 424 -10.07 14.25 9.31
CA LYS A 424 -10.20 12.86 9.78
C LYS A 424 -9.01 11.99 9.39
N PHE A 425 -8.14 12.49 8.51
CA PHE A 425 -7.05 11.71 7.95
C PHE A 425 -5.68 12.34 8.22
N ARG A 426 -4.68 11.47 8.35
CA ARG A 426 -3.26 11.85 8.36
C ARG A 426 -2.54 11.06 7.29
N GLU A 427 -1.44 11.61 6.81
CA GLU A 427 -0.56 10.83 5.94
C GLU A 427 0.00 9.63 6.71
N SER A 428 -0.26 8.44 6.17
CA SER A 428 0.50 7.23 6.44
C SER A 428 1.70 7.22 5.51
N ARG A 429 2.85 7.69 6.00
CA ARG A 429 4.07 7.76 5.20
C ARG A 429 4.43 6.39 4.67
N SER A 430 4.76 6.32 3.39
CA SER A 430 5.29 5.10 2.80
C SER A 430 6.61 4.75 3.50
N LEU A 431 6.75 3.49 3.91
CA LEU A 431 8.03 2.99 4.41
C LEU A 431 9.12 3.22 3.37
N PHE A 432 10.35 3.40 3.84
CA PHE A 432 11.51 3.55 3.00
C PHE A 432 11.65 2.34 2.06
N VAL A 433 12.02 2.55 0.79
CA VAL A 433 12.04 1.47 -0.22
C VAL A 433 12.91 0.30 0.21
N LEU A 434 14.06 0.59 0.82
CA LEU A 434 14.96 -0.46 1.31
C LEU A 434 14.23 -1.35 2.31
N CYS A 435 13.55 -0.76 3.30
CA CYS A 435 12.76 -1.53 4.27
C CYS A 435 11.64 -2.34 3.61
N ARG A 436 10.91 -1.76 2.65
CA ARG A 436 9.84 -2.45 1.91
C ARG A 436 10.38 -3.67 1.15
N VAL A 437 11.51 -3.49 0.46
CA VAL A 437 12.17 -4.55 -0.29
C VAL A 437 12.65 -5.64 0.66
N CYS A 438 13.39 -5.28 1.72
CA CYS A 438 13.84 -6.25 2.71
C CYS A 438 12.68 -7.07 3.28
N ASP A 439 11.61 -6.40 3.74
CA ASP A 439 10.43 -7.07 4.28
C ASP A 439 9.77 -8.01 3.25
N ALA A 440 9.70 -7.62 1.98
CA ALA A 440 9.12 -8.46 0.94
C ALA A 440 9.98 -9.69 0.64
N ILE A 441 11.31 -9.54 0.64
CA ILE A 441 12.25 -10.61 0.36
C ILE A 441 12.29 -11.62 1.51
N ILE A 442 12.47 -11.17 2.75
CA ILE A 442 12.59 -12.07 3.90
C ILE A 442 11.28 -12.78 4.24
N LEU A 443 10.13 -12.16 3.93
CA LEU A 443 8.82 -12.76 4.13
C LEU A 443 8.31 -13.51 2.90
N GLN A 444 9.07 -13.49 1.79
CA GLN A 444 8.76 -14.18 0.53
C GLN A 444 7.32 -13.92 0.07
N LYS A 445 6.92 -12.63 0.11
CA LYS A 445 5.53 -12.23 -0.15
C LYS A 445 5.08 -12.47 -1.59
N THR A 446 6.01 -12.72 -2.50
CA THR A 446 5.78 -12.73 -3.95
C THR A 446 6.65 -13.79 -4.61
N ALA A 447 6.11 -14.56 -5.54
CA ALA A 447 6.92 -15.50 -6.32
C ALA A 447 7.75 -14.76 -7.39
N PRO A 448 9.06 -15.05 -7.56
CA PRO A 448 9.87 -14.42 -8.59
C PRO A 448 9.42 -14.88 -9.99
N LYS A 449 9.43 -13.97 -10.97
CA LYS A 449 9.12 -14.28 -12.38
C LYS A 449 9.95 -13.41 -13.30
N ILE A 450 10.26 -13.85 -14.52
CA ILE A 450 10.96 -12.98 -15.46
C ILE A 450 9.98 -11.97 -16.06
N TYR A 451 10.28 -10.69 -15.85
CA TYR A 451 9.52 -9.59 -16.44
C TYR A 451 10.02 -9.27 -17.84
N ASP A 452 9.10 -9.04 -18.78
CA ASP A 452 9.35 -8.10 -19.87
C ASP A 452 9.17 -6.68 -19.31
N ILE A 453 10.25 -6.08 -18.81
CA ILE A 453 10.15 -4.81 -18.07
C ILE A 453 9.71 -3.65 -18.96
N GLN A 454 10.06 -3.71 -20.25
CA GLN A 454 9.68 -2.72 -21.24
C GLN A 454 8.17 -2.74 -21.43
N THR A 455 7.58 -3.91 -21.69
CA THR A 455 6.14 -4.05 -21.88
C THR A 455 5.40 -3.74 -20.58
N TRP A 456 5.95 -4.17 -19.44
CA TRP A 456 5.37 -3.90 -18.13
C TRP A 456 5.32 -2.38 -17.86
N LEU A 457 6.39 -1.63 -18.11
CA LEU A 457 6.42 -0.17 -17.92
C LEU A 457 5.51 0.57 -18.90
N GLN A 458 5.34 0.06 -20.12
CA GLN A 458 4.56 0.71 -21.19
C GLN A 458 3.04 0.75 -20.96
N GLN A 459 2.52 0.30 -19.82
CA GLN A 459 1.10 0.51 -19.49
C GLN A 459 0.72 1.99 -19.72
N PRO A 460 -0.21 2.27 -20.65
CA PRO A 460 -0.34 3.60 -21.22
C PRO A 460 -0.88 4.57 -20.17
N CYS A 461 -0.21 5.71 -20.03
CA CYS A 461 -0.77 6.85 -19.34
C CYS A 461 -1.77 7.53 -20.28
N PRO A 462 -3.08 7.59 -19.95
CA PRO A 462 -4.08 8.29 -20.75
C PRO A 462 -3.61 9.64 -21.29
N VAL A 463 -3.95 9.93 -22.55
CA VAL A 463 -3.74 11.25 -23.13
C VAL A 463 -4.57 12.29 -22.34
N PRO A 464 -3.99 13.42 -21.93
CA PRO A 464 -4.73 14.45 -21.20
C PRO A 464 -5.89 14.98 -22.05
N LYS A 465 -7.09 15.02 -21.47
CA LYS A 465 -8.24 15.69 -22.08
C LYS A 465 -8.23 17.17 -21.68
N PHE A 466 -8.45 18.04 -22.67
CA PHE A 466 -8.47 19.50 -22.54
C PHE A 466 -9.86 20.11 -22.51
N SER A 467 -10.89 19.30 -22.78
CA SER A 467 -12.27 19.73 -22.59
C SER A 467 -12.39 20.23 -21.18
#